data_AF-A0A1H7MH68-F1
#
_entry.id   AF-A0A1H7MH68-F1
#
_cell.length_a   1.000
_cell.length_b   1.000
_cell.length_c   1.000
_cell.angle_alpha   90.00
_cell.angle_beta   90.00
_cell.angle_gamma   90.00
#
_symmetry.space_group_name_H-M   'P 1'
#
loop_
_entity.id
_entity.type
_entity.pdbx_description
1 polymer ?
#
loop_
_entity_poly.entity_id
_entity_poly.type
_entity_poly.pdbx_seq_one_letter_code
_entity_poly.pdbx_strand_id
1 'polypeptide(L)'
;MNDYLLFRKMITPPFIHIIFWIGVAAIVVSALGTMFGQNFFAGVLMLVLGVVFWRISCELMLVLFSIHDRLSEIARKPGSGPDMGT
;
A
#
# COMPACT_ATOMS: atom_id res chain seq x y z
N MET A 1 -10.67 -22.27 -11.90
CA MET A 1 -11.37 -20.99 -11.64
C MET A 1 -11.49 -20.64 -10.14
N ASN A 2 -10.98 -21.45 -9.21
CA ASN A 2 -10.96 -21.16 -7.77
C ASN A 2 -9.63 -20.56 -7.25
N ASP A 3 -8.65 -20.30 -8.13
CA ASP A 3 -7.35 -19.71 -7.75
C ASP A 3 -7.42 -18.21 -7.43
N TYR A 4 -8.53 -17.53 -7.77
CA TYR A 4 -8.77 -16.13 -7.37
C TYR A 4 -9.11 -15.99 -5.88
N LEU A 5 -9.44 -17.10 -5.21
CA LEU A 5 -9.73 -17.16 -3.77
C LEU A 5 -8.58 -17.77 -2.96
N LEU A 6 -7.52 -18.22 -3.63
CA LEU A 6 -6.28 -18.53 -2.96
C LEU A 6 -5.57 -17.21 -2.71
N PHE A 7 -5.59 -16.82 -1.44
CA PHE A 7 -4.75 -15.87 -0.67
C PHE A 7 -3.23 -15.89 -0.99
N ARG A 8 -2.81 -16.50 -2.09
CA ARG A 8 -1.46 -16.73 -2.57
C ARG A 8 -1.02 -15.73 -3.64
N LYS A 9 -1.96 -15.05 -4.29
CA LYS A 9 -1.66 -13.84 -5.06
C LYS A 9 -2.23 -12.71 -4.24
N MET A 10 -1.39 -11.99 -3.49
CA MET A 10 -1.92 -10.89 -2.70
C MET A 10 -2.69 -9.94 -3.61
N ILE A 11 -4.00 -9.89 -3.41
CA ILE A 11 -4.89 -8.88 -3.99
C ILE A 11 -4.59 -7.52 -3.33
N THR A 12 -4.02 -7.54 -2.13
CA THR A 12 -3.71 -6.36 -1.33
C THR A 12 -2.79 -5.33 -2.02
N PRO A 13 -1.63 -5.68 -2.60
CA PRO A 13 -0.77 -4.73 -3.30
C PRO A 13 -1.46 -3.99 -4.46
N PRO A 14 -2.15 -4.64 -5.41
CA PRO A 14 -2.89 -3.92 -6.45
C PRO A 14 -4.08 -3.13 -5.90
N PHE A 15 -4.74 -3.61 -4.85
CA PHE A 15 -5.84 -2.89 -4.20
C PHE A 15 -5.39 -1.58 -3.52
N ILE A 16 -4.25 -1.59 -2.82
CA ILE A 16 -3.66 -0.36 -2.23
C ILE A 16 -3.32 0.66 -3.32
N HIS A 17 -2.90 0.22 -4.51
CA HIS A 17 -2.55 1.12 -5.61
C HIS A 17 -3.76 1.93 -6.11
N ILE A 18 -4.96 1.34 -6.08
CA ILE A 18 -6.23 2.01 -6.43
C ILE A 18 -6.59 3.04 -5.34
N ILE A 19 -6.54 2.64 -4.07
CA ILE A 19 -6.80 3.53 -2.94
C ILE A 19 -5.82 4.72 -2.93
N PHE A 20 -4.55 4.47 -3.25
CA PHE A 20 -3.52 5.49 -3.31
C PHE A 20 -3.94 6.63 -4.25
N TRP A 21 -4.36 6.31 -5.48
CA TRP A 21 -4.79 7.31 -6.46
C TRP A 21 -6.04 8.07 -6.01
N ILE A 22 -7.01 7.39 -5.40
CA ILE A 22 -8.22 8.02 -4.86
C ILE A 22 -7.88 9.00 -3.73
N GLY A 23 -7.00 8.60 -2.81
CA GLY A 23 -6.56 9.45 -1.71
C GLY A 23 -5.77 10.67 -2.17
N VAL A 24 -4.89 10.51 -3.16
CA VAL A 24 -4.20 11.66 -3.78
C VAL A 24 -5.20 12.61 -4.44
N ALA A 25 -6.18 12.09 -5.18
CA ALA A 25 -7.22 12.93 -5.78
C ALA A 25 -8.00 13.71 -4.71
N ALA A 26 -8.38 13.07 -3.60
CA ALA A 26 -9.06 13.73 -2.48
C ALA A 26 -8.21 14.82 -1.81
N ILE A 27 -6.90 14.58 -1.62
CA ILE A 27 -5.97 15.58 -1.07
C ILE A 27 -5.83 16.77 -2.01
N VAL A 28 -5.74 16.53 -3.32
CA VAL A 28 -5.65 17.61 -4.32
C VAL A 28 -6.93 18.45 -4.33
N VAL A 29 -8.11 17.82 -4.31
CA VAL A 29 -9.41 18.52 -4.30
C VAL A 29 -9.59 19.33 -3.01
N SER A 30 -9.26 18.77 -1.86
CA SER A 30 -9.34 19.48 -0.57
C SER A 30 -8.33 20.63 -0.47
N ALA A 31 -7.11 20.45 -0.99
CA ALA A 31 -6.12 21.51 -1.05
C ALA A 31 -6.57 22.66 -1.97
N LEU A 32 -7.11 22.34 -3.16
CA LEU A 32 -7.68 23.34 -4.07
C LEU A 32 -8.82 24.10 -3.41
N GLY A 33 -9.78 23.41 -2.77
CA GLY A 33 -10.87 24.06 -2.03
C GLY A 33 -10.35 25.03 -0.95
N THR A 34 -9.29 24.65 -0.24
CA THR A 34 -8.66 25.49 0.78
C THR A 34 -7.93 26.70 0.19
N MET A 35 -7.29 26.53 -0.98
CA MET A 35 -6.62 27.64 -1.69
C MET A 35 -7.61 28.71 -2.15
N PHE A 36 -8.79 28.31 -2.65
CA PHE A 36 -9.81 29.25 -3.13
C PHE A 36 -10.69 29.83 -2.02
N GLY A 37 -10.92 29.09 -0.93
CA GLY A 37 -11.87 29.49 0.12
C GLY A 37 -11.27 30.11 1.38
N GLN A 38 -9.98 29.90 1.65
CA GLN A 38 -9.36 30.31 2.92
C GLN A 38 -8.07 31.08 2.70
N ASN A 39 -6.98 30.36 2.45
CA ASN A 39 -5.65 30.92 2.34
C ASN A 39 -4.84 30.08 1.34
N PHE A 40 -4.35 30.73 0.29
CA PHE A 40 -3.51 30.08 -0.71
C PHE A 40 -2.31 29.37 -0.09
N PHE A 41 -1.61 30.04 0.84
CA PHE A 41 -0.43 29.49 1.51
C PHE A 41 -0.74 28.25 2.35
N ALA A 42 -1.89 28.24 3.05
CA ALA A 42 -2.33 27.09 3.83
C ALA A 42 -2.71 25.90 2.94
N GLY A 43 -3.36 26.16 1.80
CA GLY A 43 -3.68 25.12 0.82
C GLY A 43 -2.44 24.50 0.18
N VAL A 44 -1.41 25.30 -0.12
CA VAL A 44 -0.12 24.79 -0.65
C VAL A 44 0.57 23.92 0.40
N LEU A 45 0.63 24.38 1.66
CA LEU A 45 1.23 23.63 2.75
C LEU A 45 0.50 22.29 2.98
N MET A 46 -0.84 22.30 2.95
CA MET A 46 -1.68 21.11 3.07
C MET A 46 -1.47 20.14 1.91
N LEU A 47 -1.30 20.64 0.68
CA LEU A 47 -1.03 19.79 -0.48
C LEU A 47 0.30 19.05 -0.30
N VAL A 48 1.37 19.78 0.05
CA VAL A 48 2.70 19.20 0.23
C VAL A 48 2.71 18.20 1.39
N LEU A 49 2.27 18.63 2.59
CA LEU A 49 2.28 17.76 3.76
C LEU A 49 1.30 16.59 3.63
N GLY A 50 0.11 16.83 3.07
CA GLY A 50 -0.91 15.81 2.86
C GLY A 50 -0.45 14.72 1.89
N VAL A 51 0.12 15.10 0.74
CA VAL A 51 0.65 14.14 -0.24
C VAL A 51 1.83 13.36 0.33
N VAL A 52 2.75 14.03 1.04
CA VAL A 52 3.92 13.36 1.67
C VAL A 52 3.46 12.37 2.74
N PHE A 53 2.55 12.79 3.63
CA PHE A 53 2.02 11.92 4.68
C PHE A 53 1.27 10.71 4.11
N TRP A 54 0.47 10.93 3.06
CA TRP A 54 -0.25 9.87 2.36
C TRP A 54 0.71 8.86 1.70
N ARG A 55 1.77 9.36 1.05
CA ARG A 55 2.82 8.52 0.45
C ARG A 55 3.46 7.61 1.49
N ILE A 56 3.88 8.16 2.63
CA ILE A 56 4.52 7.40 3.72
C ILE A 56 3.56 6.32 4.25
N SER A 57 2.28 6.67 4.46
CA SER A 57 1.29 5.73 4.99
C SER A 57 1.01 4.57 4.02
N CYS A 58 0.86 4.87 2.72
CA CYS A 58 0.66 3.85 1.70
C CYS A 58 1.90 2.95 1.51
N GLU A 59 3.09 3.53 1.56
CA GLU A 59 4.36 2.80 1.45
C GLU A 59 4.55 1.86 2.64
N LEU A 60 4.26 2.33 3.86
CA LEU A 60 4.33 1.50 5.06
C LEU A 60 3.35 0.32 5.00
N MET A 61 2.11 0.54 4.54
CA MET A 61 1.16 -0.56 4.34
C MET A 61 1.66 -1.58 3.32
N LEU A 62 2.14 -1.14 2.15
CA LEU A 62 2.67 -2.03 1.12
C LEU A 62 3.89 -2.82 1.62
N VAL A 63 4.80 -2.17 2.34
CA VAL A 63 5.99 -2.81 2.91
C VAL A 63 5.60 -3.88 3.92
N LEU A 64 4.67 -3.60 4.82
CA LEU A 64 4.18 -4.58 5.81
C LEU A 64 3.54 -5.79 5.13
N PHE A 65 2.70 -5.58 4.11
CA PHE A 65 2.12 -6.68 3.34
C PHE A 65 3.20 -7.48 2.58
N SER A 66 4.17 -6.82 1.96
CA SER A 66 5.31 -7.49 1.31
C SER A 66 6.10 -8.38 2.30
N ILE A 67 6.31 -7.92 3.53
CA ILE A 67 6.99 -8.73 4.56
C ILE A 67 6.15 -9.95 4.93
N HIS A 68 4.84 -9.77 5.12
CA HIS A 68 3.93 -10.88 5.42
C HIS A 68 3.96 -11.96 4.33
N ASP A 69 4.02 -11.56 3.06
CA ASP A 69 4.09 -12.47 1.92
C ASP A 69 5.36 -13.30 1.93
N ARG A 70 6.50 -12.62 2.09
CA ARG A 70 7.82 -13.27 2.17
C ARG A 70 7.89 -14.26 3.33
N LEU A 71 7.28 -13.92 4.47
CA LEU A 71 7.24 -14.78 5.65
C LEU A 71 6.35 -16.01 5.42
N SER A 72 5.19 -15.83 4.78
CA SER A 72 4.26 -16.90 4.40
C SER A 72 4.90 -17.88 3.40
N GLU A 73 5.69 -17.37 2.46
CA GLU A 73 6.42 -18.18 1.49
C GLU A 73 7.47 -19.08 2.16
N ILE A 74 8.23 -18.54 3.12
CA ILE A 74 9.24 -19.30 3.89
C ILE A 74 8.56 -20.36 4.77
N ALA A 75 7.46 -20.01 5.44
CA ALA A 75 6.71 -20.95 6.27
C ALA A 75 6.13 -22.12 5.46
N ARG A 76 5.82 -21.91 4.18
CA ARG A 76 5.28 -22.95 3.27
C ARG A 76 6.35 -23.87 2.70
N LYS A 77 7.64 -23.60 2.94
CA LYS A 77 8.72 -24.53 2.62
C LYS A 77 8.98 -25.39 3.86
N PRO A 78 8.31 -26.56 4.03
CA PRO A 78 8.76 -27.51 5.04
C PRO A 78 10.22 -27.80 4.71
N GLY A 79 11.08 -27.84 5.72
CA GLY A 79 12.45 -28.25 5.54
C GLY A 79 12.47 -29.52 4.70
N SER A 80 12.97 -29.41 3.47
CA SER A 80 13.62 -30.52 2.81
C SER A 80 14.85 -30.80 3.66
N GLY A 81 14.62 -31.48 4.80
CA GLY A 81 15.65 -32.26 5.42
C GLY A 81 16.17 -33.17 4.31
N PRO A 82 17.49 -33.24 4.09
CA PRO A 82 18.03 -34.13 3.09
C PRO A 82 17.45 -35.51 3.36
N ASP A 83 16.73 -36.02 2.37
CA ASP A 83 16.36 -37.40 2.25
C ASP A 83 17.66 -38.21 2.32
N MET A 84 17.98 -38.66 3.52
CA MET A 84 19.03 -39.64 3.76
C MET A 84 18.48 -40.98 3.29
N GLY A 85 18.38 -41.09 1.97
CA GLY A 85 17.99 -42.27 1.22
C GLY A 85 19.16 -42.81 0.42
N THR A 86 20.26 -43.14 1.11
CA THR A 86 21.26 -44.18 0.76
C THR A 86 22.14 -44.44 1.98
#